data_AF-A0A1D7VFT8-F1
#
_entry.id   AF-A0A1D7VFT8-F1
#
_cell.length_a   1.000
_cell.length_b   1.000
_cell.length_c   1.000
_cell.angle_alpha   90.00
_cell.angle_beta   90.00
_cell.angle_gamma   90.00
#
_symmetry.space_group_name_H-M   'P 1'
#
loop_
_entity.id
_entity.type
_entity.pdbx_description
1 polymer ?
#
loop_
_entity_poly.entity_id
_entity_poly.type
_entity_poly.pdbx_seq_one_letter_code
_entity_poly.pdbx_strand_id
1 'polypeptide(L)'
;MNGTPYTTTEQQSAARTAYDDGYYAHGAAADRWARAGLFFDAKDFTAAARILRGLVDEDPQLVAPRLLLARAYYHSAQLARAEAELRAVLDRDPVEAYARLMLGRTLERQGRPGEAAGQLRIAAALGADQG
;
A
#
# COMPACT_ATOMS: atom_id res chain seq x y z
N MET A 1 8.36 -42.89 -36.29
CA MET A 1 9.21 -41.70 -36.42
C MET A 1 8.30 -40.55 -36.85
N ASN A 2 8.02 -39.45 -36.16
CA ASN A 2 8.42 -38.84 -34.88
C ASN A 2 7.19 -37.96 -34.49
N GLY A 3 6.66 -38.02 -33.26
CA GLY A 3 6.89 -36.96 -32.26
C GLY A 3 5.77 -35.91 -32.22
N THR A 4 4.83 -36.03 -31.27
CA THR A 4 3.98 -34.93 -30.77
C THR A 4 4.86 -33.92 -29.97
N PRO A 5 4.42 -32.73 -29.48
CA PRO A 5 3.04 -32.27 -29.22
C PRO A 5 2.74 -30.75 -29.39
N TYR A 6 1.48 -30.39 -29.12
CA TYR A 6 0.91 -29.07 -28.89
C TYR A 6 1.80 -28.08 -28.12
N THR A 7 2.01 -26.88 -28.67
CA THR A 7 2.47 -25.70 -27.92
C THR A 7 1.71 -24.46 -28.41
N THR A 8 0.55 -24.18 -27.80
CA THR A 8 -0.17 -22.90 -28.00
C THR A 8 -0.64 -22.26 -26.70
N THR A 9 -0.38 -22.87 -25.54
CA THR A 9 -0.84 -22.31 -24.25
C THR A 9 0.26 -21.59 -23.46
N GLU A 10 1.54 -21.77 -23.79
CA GLU A 10 2.65 -21.28 -22.94
C GLU A 10 3.16 -19.86 -23.30
N GLN A 11 2.84 -19.36 -24.49
CA GLN A 11 3.25 -18.02 -24.94
C GLN A 11 2.28 -16.89 -24.49
N GLN A 12 1.03 -17.23 -24.15
CA GLN A 12 0.04 -16.24 -23.69
C GLN A 12 0.15 -15.93 -22.19
N SER A 13 0.67 -16.86 -21.39
CA SER A 13 0.90 -16.68 -19.96
C SER A 13 2.04 -15.70 -19.68
N ALA A 14 3.16 -15.79 -20.42
CA ALA A 14 4.30 -14.89 -20.23
C ALA A 14 4.01 -13.44 -20.67
N ALA A 15 3.25 -13.25 -21.75
CA ALA A 15 2.88 -11.92 -22.25
C ALA A 15 1.94 -11.18 -21.27
N ARG A 16 1.05 -11.91 -20.60
CA ARG A 16 0.12 -11.32 -19.61
C ARG A 16 0.85 -10.92 -18.33
N THR A 17 1.83 -11.71 -17.90
CA THR A 17 2.69 -11.38 -16.76
C THR A 17 3.61 -10.19 -17.04
N ALA A 18 4.18 -10.10 -18.25
CA ALA A 18 5.02 -8.96 -18.65
C ALA A 18 4.21 -7.65 -18.81
N TYR A 19 2.96 -7.74 -19.29
CA TYR A 19 2.07 -6.59 -19.42
C TYR A 19 1.62 -6.02 -18.06
N ASP A 20 1.36 -6.91 -17.10
CA ASP A 20 0.95 -6.55 -15.74
C ASP A 20 2.11 -5.96 -14.93
N ASP A 21 3.31 -6.55 -15.02
CA ASP A 21 4.48 -6.08 -14.26
C ASP A 21 5.09 -4.81 -14.86
N GLY A 22 5.15 -4.75 -16.20
CA GLY A 22 5.53 -3.56 -16.92
C GLY A 22 4.65 -2.39 -16.53
N TYR A 23 3.32 -2.53 -16.55
CA TYR A 23 2.38 -1.42 -16.34
C TYR A 23 2.48 -0.74 -14.96
N TYR A 24 2.77 -1.49 -13.91
CA TYR A 24 2.88 -0.96 -12.55
C TYR A 24 4.30 -0.50 -12.18
N ALA A 25 5.33 -0.99 -12.87
CA ALA A 25 6.74 -0.70 -12.56
C ALA A 25 7.44 0.24 -13.56
N HIS A 26 6.86 0.56 -14.71
CA HIS A 26 7.48 1.48 -15.69
C HIS A 26 7.28 2.96 -15.35
N GLY A 27 8.27 3.78 -15.72
CA GLY A 27 8.25 5.24 -15.57
C GLY A 27 9.01 5.72 -14.33
N ALA A 28 9.27 7.03 -14.27
CA ALA A 28 9.96 7.61 -13.13
C ALA A 28 9.13 7.40 -11.84
N ALA A 29 9.78 7.44 -10.68
CA ALA A 29 9.10 7.31 -9.39
C ALA A 29 7.93 8.31 -9.25
N ALA A 30 8.07 9.51 -9.82
CA ALA A 30 7.02 10.53 -9.87
C ALA A 30 5.79 10.10 -10.71
N ASP A 31 5.99 9.49 -11.89
CA ASP A 31 4.89 9.00 -12.73
C ASP A 31 4.13 7.86 -12.05
N ARG A 32 4.86 6.95 -11.39
CA ARG A 32 4.29 5.84 -10.63
C ARG A 32 3.55 6.34 -9.39
N TRP A 33 4.07 7.35 -8.71
CA TRP A 33 3.38 8.02 -7.60
C TRP A 33 2.06 8.63 -8.06
N ALA A 34 2.05 9.39 -9.15
CA ALA A 34 0.83 9.98 -9.71
C ALA A 34 -0.20 8.90 -10.07
N ARG A 35 0.26 7.81 -10.70
CA ARG A 35 -0.59 6.67 -11.08
C ARG A 35 -1.19 5.95 -9.89
N ALA A 36 -0.40 5.72 -8.83
CA ALA A 36 -0.91 5.17 -7.59
C ALA A 36 -2.04 6.03 -7.00
N GLY A 37 -1.89 7.36 -7.05
CA GLY A 37 -2.94 8.29 -6.67
C GLY A 37 -4.22 8.12 -7.50
N LEU A 38 -4.09 7.96 -8.82
CA LEU A 38 -5.24 7.73 -9.71
C LEU A 38 -5.98 6.42 -9.40
N PHE A 39 -5.26 5.31 -9.18
CA PHE A 39 -5.89 4.06 -8.78
C PHE A 39 -6.55 4.15 -7.40
N PHE A 40 -5.93 4.88 -6.48
CA PHE A 40 -6.50 5.14 -5.17
C PHE A 40 -7.81 5.92 -5.25
N ASP A 41 -7.86 6.98 -6.07
CA ASP A 41 -9.07 7.78 -6.31
C ASP A 41 -10.17 6.96 -6.99
N ALA A 42 -9.78 6.11 -7.94
CA ALA A 42 -10.67 5.14 -8.60
C ALA A 42 -11.18 4.02 -7.67
N LYS A 43 -10.80 4.04 -6.38
CA LYS A 43 -11.10 3.02 -5.37
C LYS A 43 -10.53 1.63 -5.68
N ASP A 44 -9.61 1.54 -6.64
CA ASP A 44 -8.83 0.33 -6.89
C ASP A 44 -7.60 0.32 -5.99
N PHE A 45 -7.87 0.08 -4.72
CA PHE A 45 -6.84 0.07 -3.68
C PHE A 45 -5.82 -1.06 -3.86
N THR A 46 -6.19 -2.14 -4.54
CA THR A 46 -5.29 -3.28 -4.79
C THR A 46 -4.25 -2.91 -5.84
N ALA A 47 -4.67 -2.30 -6.95
CA ALA A 47 -3.75 -1.79 -7.97
C ALA A 47 -2.85 -0.67 -7.41
N ALA A 48 -3.42 0.27 -6.65
CA ALA A 48 -2.67 1.34 -5.99
C ALA A 48 -1.58 0.76 -5.06
N ALA A 49 -1.94 -0.23 -4.22
CA ALA A 49 -1.00 -0.86 -3.30
C ALA A 49 0.15 -1.58 -4.02
N ARG A 50 -0.10 -2.14 -5.21
CA ARG A 50 0.96 -2.81 -5.99
C ARG A 50 2.01 -1.81 -6.49
N ILE A 51 1.58 -0.67 -7.02
CA ILE A 51 2.49 0.39 -7.47
C ILE A 51 3.27 0.98 -6.29
N LEU A 52 2.55 1.28 -5.20
CA LEU A 52 3.15 1.91 -4.01
C LEU A 52 4.14 0.99 -3.32
N ARG A 53 3.90 -0.32 -3.32
CA ARG A 53 4.88 -1.28 -2.82
C ARG A 53 6.19 -1.19 -3.60
N GLY A 54 6.14 -1.10 -4.93
CA GLY A 54 7.34 -0.93 -5.75
C GLY A 54 8.13 0.32 -5.36
N LEU A 55 7.43 1.45 -5.21
CA LEU A 55 8.05 2.72 -4.78
C LEU A 55 8.70 2.64 -3.39
N VAL A 56 8.03 1.96 -2.45
CA VAL A 56 8.52 1.78 -1.09
C VAL A 56 9.67 0.77 -1.00
N ASP A 57 9.71 -0.21 -1.90
CA ASP A 57 10.81 -1.19 -2.00
C ASP A 57 12.07 -0.53 -2.59
N GLU A 58 11.91 0.31 -3.61
CA GLU A 58 13.01 1.08 -4.20
C GLU A 58 13.57 2.14 -3.26
N ASP A 59 12.69 2.89 -2.61
CA ASP A 59 13.10 3.89 -1.63
C ASP A 59 12.24 3.77 -0.35
N PRO A 60 12.71 2.99 0.64
CA PRO A 60 11.98 2.76 1.88
C PRO A 60 11.92 4.01 2.77
N GLN A 61 12.64 5.08 2.43
CA GLN A 61 12.66 6.33 3.18
C GLN A 61 11.48 7.24 2.84
N LEU A 62 10.80 7.00 1.72
CA LEU A 62 9.68 7.81 1.28
C LEU A 62 8.44 7.56 2.15
N VAL A 63 8.16 8.50 3.05
CA VAL A 63 7.01 8.44 3.98
C VAL A 63 5.68 8.53 3.23
N ALA A 64 5.57 9.44 2.26
CA ALA A 64 4.34 9.67 1.50
C ALA A 64 3.79 8.41 0.77
N PRO A 65 4.57 7.67 -0.03
CA PRO A 65 4.11 6.42 -0.65
C PRO A 65 3.82 5.33 0.37
N ARG A 66 4.55 5.25 1.48
CA ARG A 66 4.26 4.30 2.56
C ARG A 66 2.93 4.61 3.26
N LEU A 67 2.62 5.88 3.50
CA LEU A 67 1.33 6.31 4.05
C LEU A 67 0.17 6.01 3.11
N LEU A 68 0.32 6.31 1.82
CA LEU A 68 -0.71 5.99 0.83
C LEU A 68 -0.89 4.47 0.68
N LEU A 69 0.19 3.69 0.78
CA LEU A 69 0.15 2.23 0.77
C LEU A 69 -0.63 1.69 1.97
N ALA A 70 -0.35 2.19 3.18
CA ALA A 70 -1.11 1.85 4.37
C ALA A 70 -2.60 2.17 4.22
N ARG A 71 -2.93 3.33 3.66
CA ARG A 71 -4.31 3.74 3.40
C ARG A 71 -5.00 2.84 2.37
N ALA A 72 -4.29 2.45 1.32
CA ALA A 72 -4.79 1.51 0.32
C ALA A 72 -5.06 0.12 0.95
N TYR A 73 -4.17 -0.35 1.83
CA TYR A 73 -4.39 -1.58 2.59
C TYR A 73 -5.58 -1.47 3.55
N TYR A 74 -5.76 -0.32 4.21
CA TYR A 74 -6.92 -0.08 5.07
C TYR A 74 -8.23 -0.19 4.30
N HIS A 75 -8.35 0.47 3.15
CA HIS A 75 -9.57 0.43 2.34
C HIS A 75 -9.82 -0.92 1.65
N SER A 76 -8.77 -1.68 1.31
CA SER A 76 -8.87 -3.05 0.80
C SER A 76 -9.05 -4.11 1.90
N ALA A 77 -9.32 -3.70 3.14
CA ALA A 77 -9.48 -4.58 4.31
C ALA A 77 -8.26 -5.45 4.67
N GLN A 78 -7.09 -5.15 4.13
CA GLN A 78 -5.81 -5.79 4.46
C GLN A 78 -5.19 -5.16 5.71
N LEU A 79 -5.93 -5.17 6.82
CA LEU A 79 -5.60 -4.38 8.03
C LEU A 79 -4.24 -4.75 8.65
N ALA A 80 -3.85 -6.02 8.61
CA ALA A 80 -2.55 -6.44 9.14
C ALA A 80 -1.37 -5.83 8.35
N ARG A 81 -1.52 -5.70 7.03
CA ARG A 81 -0.52 -5.04 6.19
C ARG A 81 -0.52 -3.54 6.41
N ALA A 82 -1.70 -2.91 6.55
CA ALA A 82 -1.81 -1.50 6.89
C ALA A 82 -1.09 -1.18 8.21
N GLU A 83 -1.33 -1.98 9.25
CA GLU A 83 -0.70 -1.84 10.56
C GLU A 83 0.83 -1.92 10.47
N ALA A 84 1.37 -2.88 9.71
CA ALA A 84 2.81 -3.03 9.52
C ALA A 84 3.44 -1.78 8.86
N GLU A 85 2.83 -1.27 7.79
CA GLU A 85 3.32 -0.07 7.11
C GLU A 85 3.25 1.17 8.01
N LEU A 86 2.16 1.34 8.77
CA LEU A 86 2.00 2.46 9.70
C LEU A 86 3.00 2.41 10.84
N ARG A 87 3.29 1.21 11.38
CA ARG A 87 4.36 1.05 12.36
C ARG A 87 5.72 1.37 11.79
N ALA A 88 6.02 0.97 10.55
CA ALA A 88 7.26 1.32 9.89
C ALA A 88 7.40 2.84 9.69
N VAL A 89 6.31 3.55 9.38
CA VAL A 89 6.31 5.02 9.36
C VAL A 89 6.62 5.56 10.76
N LEU A 90 5.96 5.07 11.81
CA LEU A 90 6.12 5.58 13.17
C LEU A 90 7.46 5.24 13.84
N ASP A 91 8.09 4.15 13.43
CA ASP A 91 9.45 3.79 13.86
C ASP A 91 10.46 4.83 13.34
N ARG A 92 10.21 5.36 12.15
CA ARG A 92 11.05 6.37 11.51
C ARG A 92 10.69 7.80 11.93
N ASP A 93 9.41 8.13 11.88
CA ASP A 93 8.87 9.42 12.30
C ASP A 93 7.80 9.19 13.38
N PRO A 94 8.18 9.21 14.67
CA PRO A 94 7.24 8.97 15.74
C PRO A 94 6.26 10.15 15.92
N VAL A 95 6.48 11.31 15.32
CA VAL A 95 5.62 12.50 15.47
C VAL A 95 4.63 12.65 14.31
N GLU A 96 4.62 11.71 13.36
CA GLU A 96 3.68 11.66 12.25
C GLU A 96 2.25 11.40 12.75
N ALA A 97 1.53 12.49 12.98
CA ALA A 97 0.20 12.50 13.57
C ALA A 97 -0.81 11.70 12.72
N TYR A 98 -0.69 11.77 11.39
CA TYR A 98 -1.58 11.07 10.48
C TYR A 98 -1.37 9.55 10.52
N ALA A 99 -0.11 9.09 10.63
CA ALA A 99 0.19 7.67 10.79
C ALA A 99 -0.38 7.12 12.10
N ARG A 100 -0.29 7.87 13.21
CA ARG A 100 -0.89 7.47 14.49
C ARG A 100 -2.42 7.41 14.42
N LEU A 101 -3.06 8.39 13.77
CA LEU A 101 -4.50 8.39 13.57
C LEU A 101 -4.95 7.15 12.77
N MET A 102 -4.29 6.89 11.64
CA MET A 102 -4.57 5.74 10.78
C MET A 102 -4.31 4.41 11.48
N LEU A 103 -3.26 4.32 12.32
CA LEU A 103 -2.96 3.11 13.10
C LEU A 103 -4.06 2.86 14.13
N GLY A 104 -4.53 3.90 14.81
CA GLY A 104 -5.67 3.85 15.70
C GLY A 104 -6.92 3.28 15.00
N ARG A 105 -7.33 3.89 13.88
CA ARG A 105 -8.50 3.44 13.09
C ARG A 105 -8.34 2.01 12.57
N THR A 106 -7.13 1.63 12.17
CA THR A 106 -6.82 0.26 11.72
C THR A 106 -7.00 -0.74 12.86
N LEU A 107 -6.49 -0.44 14.06
CA LEU A 107 -6.62 -1.28 15.24
C LEU A 107 -8.07 -1.40 15.72
N GLU A 108 -8.89 -0.35 15.63
CA GLU A 108 -10.33 -0.42 15.91
C GLU A 108 -11.03 -1.42 15.00
N ARG A 109 -10.74 -1.33 13.69
CA ARG A 109 -11.32 -2.22 12.68
C ARG A 109 -10.83 -3.67 12.79
N GLN A 110 -9.67 -3.89 13.41
CA GLN A 110 -9.17 -5.22 13.78
C GLN A 110 -9.80 -5.77 15.07
N GLY A 111 -10.61 -4.99 15.79
CA GLY A 111 -11.19 -5.41 17.07
C GLY A 111 -10.25 -5.24 18.27
N ARG A 112 -9.25 -4.35 18.17
CA ARG A 112 -8.29 -4.03 19.25
C ARG A 112 -8.44 -2.59 19.76
N PRO A 113 -9.63 -2.20 20.28
CA PRO A 113 -9.91 -0.82 20.66
C PRO A 113 -9.03 -0.32 21.83
N GLY A 114 -8.56 -1.21 22.70
CA GLY A 114 -7.68 -0.84 23.81
C GLY A 114 -6.34 -0.26 23.33
N GLU A 115 -5.73 -0.88 22.32
CA GLU A 115 -4.49 -0.38 21.72
C GLU A 115 -4.75 0.84 20.82
N ALA A 116 -5.87 0.84 20.10
CA ALA A 116 -6.29 1.97 19.29
C ALA A 116 -6.43 3.26 20.11
N ALA A 117 -7.06 3.19 21.28
CA ALA A 117 -7.26 4.34 22.16
C ALA A 117 -5.93 5.00 22.58
N GLY A 118 -4.85 4.21 22.69
CA GLY A 118 -3.51 4.75 22.92
C GLY A 118 -3.02 5.56 21.74
N GLN A 119 -3.11 5.01 20.53
CA GLN A 119 -2.64 5.65 19.31
C GLN A 119 -3.46 6.91 18.96
N LEU A 120 -4.78 6.84 19.07
CA LEU A 120 -5.69 7.97 18.80
C LEU A 120 -5.48 9.13 19.77
N ARG A 121 -5.24 8.85 21.06
CA ARG A 121 -4.91 9.89 22.04
C ARG A 121 -3.63 10.63 21.67
N ILE A 122 -2.60 9.92 21.22
CA ILE A 122 -1.34 10.55 20.85
C ILE A 122 -1.49 11.30 19.52
N ALA A 123 -2.24 10.76 18.56
CA ALA A 123 -2.58 11.46 17.33
C ALA A 123 -3.29 12.80 17.62
N ALA A 124 -4.28 12.80 18.52
CA ALA A 124 -4.98 14.01 18.94
C ALA A 124 -4.05 15.01 19.63
N ALA A 125 -3.13 14.54 20.49
CA ALA A 125 -2.13 15.38 21.14
C ALA A 125 -1.14 16.02 20.14
N LEU A 126 -0.88 15.36 19.01
CA LEU A 126 -0.04 15.86 17.91
C LEU A 126 -0.83 16.75 16.92
N GLY A 127 -2.13 16.95 17.13
CA GLY A 127 -2.96 17.79 16.26
C GLY A 127 -3.53 17.08 15.03
N ALA A 128 -3.56 15.74 14.99
CA ALA A 128 -4.35 15.04 13.98
C ALA A 128 -5.84 15.27 14.26
N ASP A 129 -6.44 16.19 13.52
CA ASP A 129 -7.87 16.47 13.59
C ASP A 129 -8.70 15.33 12.99
N GLN A 130 -9.79 14.99 13.68
CA GLN A 130 -10.70 13.90 13.33
C GLN A 130 -11.73 14.40 12.29
N GLY A 131 -11.26 14.93 11.16
CA GLY A 131 -12.12 15.35 10.05
C GLY A 131 -12.96 14.20 9.49
#